data_AF-A0A2J7ZUM7-F1
#
_entry.id   AF-A0A2J7ZUM7-F1
#
_cell.length_a   1.000
_cell.length_b   1.000
_cell.length_c   1.000
_cell.angle_alpha   90.00
_cell.angle_beta   90.00
_cell.angle_gamma   90.00
#
_symmetry.space_group_name_H-M   'P 1'
#
loop_
_entity.id
_entity.type
_entity.pdbx_description
1 polymer ?
#
loop_
_entity_poly.entity_id
_entity_poly.type
_entity_poly.pdbx_seq_one_letter_code
_entity_poly.pdbx_strand_id
1 'polypeptide(L)'
;MDANSAGSNGGAFATNRGISLLSVADFSSISGNTAAGNGGAVYAYQAIDHVNVTNGSRLSVNQALGGYGGAVYIDAGAYDNDDGFNTSSVSILSGSQMNGNVAMKSGGAFFTGRGLAVLLVAKNSSIDSNSVNTTNGGAMSIHQSIGRIVVADSSSMSFNRAGGHGGVLHVEGNKFKNYHLVRSLAVERFSHVDNNTAGQSGGAFSFGWGLGSPIVDGNSSSNNDSASAVSVLLDSMVITDESSISFNTAQGHGGAVYVDQGLGSVTLFNSSRMSYNQALAGAGGAVFVSLSLGSFTVANSSSVSRNSAQIDGGAICVAVDDGVNDYETSPCTLAVIGGSSIDGNTAECPLCSLPKVGLNISVELLPLGVGLLAFIGTVAFTLYTCFSNLGQQHADAMEAHAVSSLDVLKSLSLAHQLAVVLIIASFILYPSLCQTTLGIYACYIIDSGAGAFKENQKASWPHGYWVRDMQQRCYDGIHHQIYMPIGVASTVAFCLGLPLIYFLLVWRCRHNLKDVSVQIKYGFLYVQYKPRFFWWAAVLQVQTLALVTVQTFGRTVVVLKQAMLLLIVLITNAAITMACSPLRFPLIMMLEFLSSAVLSLTVTLSLTFLEGSSSSLPSSTAVSGHMPV
;
A
#
# COMPACT_ATOMS: atom_id res chain seq x y z
N MET A 1 13.84 -38.76 -8.75
CA MET A 1 15.00 -39.20 -7.95
C MET A 1 14.44 -39.54 -6.60
N ASP A 2 13.92 -40.76 -6.47
CA ASP A 2 13.04 -41.11 -5.35
C ASP A 2 13.69 -42.19 -4.49
N ALA A 3 13.37 -42.19 -3.20
CA ALA A 3 13.82 -43.20 -2.24
C ALA A 3 15.35 -43.37 -2.12
N ASN A 4 16.13 -42.30 -2.36
CA ASN A 4 17.58 -42.32 -2.18
C ASN A 4 17.94 -42.01 -0.72
N SER A 5 19.04 -42.58 -0.24
CA SER A 5 19.51 -42.38 1.14
C SER A 5 21.00 -42.07 1.17
N ALA A 6 21.39 -41.07 1.96
CA ALA A 6 22.78 -40.67 2.15
C ALA A 6 23.17 -40.66 3.64
N GLY A 7 24.37 -41.19 3.94
CA GLY A 7 24.93 -41.17 5.29
C GLY A 7 25.45 -39.80 5.76
N SER A 8 25.42 -38.79 4.89
CA SER A 8 25.79 -37.41 5.21
C SER A 8 24.70 -36.46 4.66
N ASN A 9 24.96 -35.68 3.61
CA ASN A 9 24.02 -34.69 3.09
C ASN A 9 23.46 -35.09 1.72
N GLY A 10 22.29 -34.55 1.36
CA GLY A 10 21.76 -34.65 -0.01
C GLY A 10 21.39 -36.07 -0.40
N GLY A 11 20.26 -36.58 0.10
CA GLY A 11 19.85 -37.99 -0.11
C GLY A 11 19.82 -38.40 -1.58
N ALA A 12 19.38 -37.52 -2.48
CA ALA A 12 19.40 -37.73 -3.92
C ALA A 12 20.57 -36.99 -4.62
N PHE A 13 20.92 -35.79 -4.16
CA PHE A 13 21.93 -34.95 -4.81
C PHE A 13 22.65 -34.06 -3.79
N ALA A 14 23.98 -34.01 -3.87
CA ALA A 14 24.81 -33.14 -3.05
C ALA A 14 25.88 -32.45 -3.89
N THR A 15 26.07 -31.15 -3.68
CA THR A 15 27.14 -30.37 -4.31
C THR A 15 27.76 -29.35 -3.35
N ASN A 16 29.05 -29.10 -3.53
CA ASN A 16 29.78 -28.04 -2.83
C ASN A 16 29.80 -26.71 -3.59
N ARG A 17 29.10 -26.63 -4.73
CA ARG A 17 29.04 -25.45 -5.61
C ARG A 17 27.61 -24.92 -5.73
N GLY A 18 27.46 -23.73 -6.28
CA GLY A 18 26.15 -23.15 -6.56
C GLY A 18 25.40 -23.90 -7.67
N ILE A 19 24.07 -23.83 -7.63
CA ILE A 19 23.15 -24.35 -8.65
C ILE A 19 22.36 -23.17 -9.21
N SER A 20 22.40 -22.95 -10.52
CA SER A 20 21.59 -21.89 -11.14
C SER A 20 20.10 -22.25 -11.17
N LEU A 21 19.76 -23.52 -11.38
CA LEU A 21 18.36 -23.95 -11.44
C LEU A 21 18.22 -25.40 -10.97
N LEU A 22 17.38 -25.59 -9.95
CA LEU A 22 16.79 -26.88 -9.60
C LEU A 22 15.36 -26.89 -10.14
N SER A 23 15.07 -27.75 -11.11
CA SER A 23 13.73 -27.87 -11.69
C SER A 23 13.21 -29.31 -11.61
N VAL A 24 11.99 -29.48 -11.10
CA VAL A 24 11.22 -30.71 -11.15
C VAL A 24 9.94 -30.41 -11.92
N ALA A 25 9.83 -30.91 -13.14
CA ALA A 25 8.77 -30.55 -14.07
C ALA A 25 8.11 -31.78 -14.71
N ASP A 26 6.92 -31.56 -15.27
CA ASP A 26 6.21 -32.51 -16.13
C ASP A 26 5.96 -33.86 -15.46
N PHE A 27 5.22 -33.83 -14.34
CA PHE A 27 4.86 -34.99 -13.52
C PHE A 27 6.07 -35.75 -12.94
N SER A 28 7.21 -35.09 -12.82
CA SER A 28 8.43 -35.67 -12.24
C SER A 28 8.42 -35.61 -10.71
N SER A 29 9.29 -36.42 -10.11
CA SER A 29 9.39 -36.55 -8.66
C SER A 29 10.84 -36.55 -8.19
N ILE A 30 11.09 -35.88 -7.06
CA ILE A 30 12.24 -36.05 -6.18
C ILE A 30 11.67 -36.25 -4.77
N SER A 31 11.23 -37.47 -4.48
CA SER A 31 10.43 -37.73 -3.27
C SER A 31 10.90 -38.94 -2.45
N GLY A 32 10.65 -38.92 -1.15
CA GLY A 32 11.00 -40.04 -0.27
C GLY A 32 12.50 -40.19 -0.02
N ASN A 33 13.30 -39.16 -0.24
CA ASN A 33 14.74 -39.22 -0.04
C ASN A 33 15.11 -38.88 1.41
N THR A 34 16.19 -39.50 1.90
CA THR A 34 16.64 -39.35 3.29
C THR A 34 18.11 -39.00 3.36
N ALA A 35 18.49 -38.06 4.22
CA ALA A 35 19.87 -37.75 4.55
C ALA A 35 20.08 -37.79 6.07
N ALA A 36 21.20 -38.32 6.54
CA ALA A 36 21.56 -38.29 7.96
C ALA A 36 21.83 -36.85 8.46
N GLY A 37 22.39 -36.01 7.59
CA GLY A 37 22.70 -34.60 7.80
C GLY A 37 21.63 -33.68 7.18
N ASN A 38 22.06 -32.74 6.35
CA ASN A 38 21.24 -31.68 5.75
C ASN A 38 20.74 -32.05 4.35
N GLY A 39 19.61 -31.47 3.93
CA GLY A 39 19.11 -31.62 2.56
C GLY A 39 18.63 -33.04 2.29
N GLY A 40 17.46 -33.41 2.82
CA GLY A 40 16.99 -34.80 2.70
C GLY A 40 16.90 -35.29 1.25
N ALA A 41 16.61 -34.41 0.29
CA ALA A 41 16.81 -34.69 -1.13
C ALA A 41 18.05 -34.00 -1.71
N VAL A 42 18.14 -32.67 -1.57
CA VAL A 42 19.12 -31.84 -2.24
C VAL A 42 19.93 -31.04 -1.23
N TYR A 43 21.25 -31.14 -1.33
CA TYR A 43 22.21 -30.34 -0.58
C TYR A 43 23.05 -29.47 -1.51
N ALA A 44 23.10 -28.17 -1.24
CA ALA A 44 24.01 -27.22 -1.88
C ALA A 44 24.77 -26.40 -0.83
N TYR A 45 26.10 -26.42 -0.88
CA TYR A 45 26.95 -25.66 0.04
C TYR A 45 26.99 -24.15 -0.27
N GLN A 46 27.01 -23.76 -1.55
CA GLN A 46 26.88 -22.33 -1.91
C GLN A 46 25.40 -21.98 -2.01
N ALA A 47 24.91 -21.46 -3.13
CA ALA A 47 23.50 -21.07 -3.27
C ALA A 47 22.78 -21.80 -4.41
N ILE A 48 21.46 -21.90 -4.29
CA ILE A 48 20.58 -22.24 -5.41
C ILE A 48 19.81 -20.99 -5.81
N ASP A 49 19.87 -20.59 -7.07
CA ASP A 49 19.23 -19.36 -7.55
C ASP A 49 17.73 -19.53 -7.74
N HIS A 50 17.33 -20.59 -8.44
CA HIS A 50 15.94 -20.90 -8.70
C HIS A 50 15.59 -22.34 -8.30
N VAL A 51 14.51 -22.52 -7.55
CA VAL A 51 13.89 -23.82 -7.26
C VAL A 51 12.47 -23.83 -7.81
N ASN A 52 12.23 -24.64 -8.84
CA ASN A 52 10.96 -24.71 -9.54
C ASN A 52 10.38 -26.13 -9.48
N VAL A 53 9.16 -26.27 -8.96
CA VAL A 53 8.39 -27.52 -9.03
C VAL A 53 7.10 -27.23 -9.80
N THR A 54 6.97 -27.79 -11.00
CA THR A 54 5.93 -27.38 -11.96
C THR A 54 5.23 -28.55 -12.64
N ASN A 55 4.03 -28.30 -13.17
CA ASN A 55 3.26 -29.23 -14.01
C ASN A 55 3.01 -30.59 -13.33
N GLY A 56 2.35 -30.57 -12.17
CA GLY A 56 1.98 -31.78 -11.43
C GLY A 56 3.15 -32.54 -10.78
N SER A 57 4.29 -31.87 -10.59
CA SER A 57 5.52 -32.49 -10.07
C SER A 57 5.60 -32.46 -8.55
N ARG A 58 6.50 -33.28 -7.99
CA ARG A 58 6.64 -33.46 -6.53
C ARG A 58 8.08 -33.35 -6.05
N LEU A 59 8.28 -32.57 -4.99
CA LEU A 59 9.49 -32.55 -4.17
C LEU A 59 9.06 -32.78 -2.72
N SER A 60 8.57 -34.00 -2.46
CA SER A 60 7.75 -34.29 -1.28
C SER A 60 8.31 -35.44 -0.45
N VAL A 61 7.94 -35.52 0.82
CA VAL A 61 8.25 -36.66 1.70
C VAL A 61 9.76 -36.90 1.86
N ASN A 62 10.58 -35.85 1.76
CA ASN A 62 12.01 -35.94 1.97
C ASN A 62 12.37 -35.63 3.44
N GLN A 63 13.42 -36.28 3.95
CA GLN A 63 13.75 -36.27 5.37
C GLN A 63 15.23 -35.96 5.64
N ALA A 64 15.48 -34.95 6.46
CA ALA A 64 16.80 -34.66 7.04
C ALA A 64 16.80 -35.11 8.52
N LEU A 65 17.42 -36.27 8.79
CA LEU A 65 17.35 -36.95 10.10
C LEU A 65 18.16 -36.27 11.21
N GLY A 66 19.08 -35.37 10.88
CA GLY A 66 19.89 -34.64 11.86
C GLY A 66 20.15 -33.18 11.48
N GLY A 67 19.63 -32.75 10.34
CA GLY A 67 19.98 -31.48 9.72
C GLY A 67 18.79 -30.59 9.40
N TYR A 68 19.09 -29.58 8.58
CA TYR A 68 18.17 -28.58 8.06
C TYR A 68 17.70 -28.96 6.65
N GLY A 69 16.57 -28.41 6.21
CA GLY A 69 16.11 -28.55 4.83
C GLY A 69 15.69 -29.98 4.48
N GLY A 70 14.51 -30.41 4.90
CA GLY A 70 14.08 -31.80 4.68
C GLY A 70 13.98 -32.19 3.22
N ALA A 71 13.62 -31.28 2.31
CA ALA A 71 13.83 -31.47 0.88
C ALA A 71 15.10 -30.80 0.38
N VAL A 72 15.21 -29.49 0.57
CA VAL A 72 16.30 -28.68 0.03
C VAL A 72 17.00 -27.94 1.14
N TYR A 73 18.32 -28.09 1.17
CA TYR A 73 19.20 -27.32 2.02
C TYR A 73 20.18 -26.49 1.20
N ILE A 74 20.25 -25.21 1.54
CA ILE A 74 21.21 -24.25 1.00
C ILE A 74 21.97 -23.64 2.17
N ASP A 75 23.27 -23.88 2.26
CA ASP A 75 24.08 -23.23 3.30
C ASP A 75 24.32 -21.75 2.95
N ALA A 76 24.72 -21.45 1.71
CA ALA A 76 24.99 -20.12 1.19
C ALA A 76 25.97 -19.29 2.04
N GLY A 77 26.90 -19.93 2.76
CA GLY A 77 27.84 -19.23 3.62
C GLY A 77 27.14 -18.58 4.80
N ALA A 78 26.22 -19.31 5.45
CA ALA A 78 25.47 -18.83 6.61
C ALA A 78 26.36 -18.28 7.74
N TYR A 79 27.64 -18.67 7.76
CA TYR A 79 28.63 -18.31 8.77
C TYR A 79 29.97 -17.78 8.20
N ASP A 80 30.16 -17.78 6.88
CA ASP A 80 31.40 -17.35 6.22
C ASP A 80 31.12 -16.33 5.09
N ASN A 81 31.94 -15.28 5.03
CA ASN A 81 31.57 -14.02 4.39
C ASN A 81 31.43 -14.02 2.85
N ASP A 82 31.92 -14.98 2.05
CA ASP A 82 32.27 -14.59 0.66
C ASP A 82 31.90 -15.44 -0.57
N ASP A 83 31.06 -16.49 -0.51
CA ASP A 83 30.71 -17.22 -1.77
C ASP A 83 29.21 -17.47 -2.04
N GLY A 84 28.31 -17.05 -1.13
CA GLY A 84 26.87 -17.26 -1.28
C GLY A 84 26.14 -16.11 -1.99
N PHE A 85 24.98 -16.38 -2.58
CA PHE A 85 24.04 -15.36 -3.06
C PHE A 85 22.62 -15.67 -2.55
N ASN A 86 21.74 -14.67 -2.58
CA ASN A 86 20.33 -14.86 -2.20
C ASN A 86 19.62 -15.71 -3.25
N THR A 87 18.82 -16.68 -2.82
CA THR A 87 17.95 -17.42 -3.74
C THR A 87 16.97 -16.44 -4.38
N SER A 88 16.95 -16.34 -5.70
CA SER A 88 16.04 -15.45 -6.41
C SER A 88 14.59 -15.94 -6.32
N SER A 89 14.33 -17.24 -6.45
CA SER A 89 12.97 -17.74 -6.33
C SER A 89 12.81 -19.18 -5.88
N VAL A 90 11.74 -19.43 -5.13
CA VAL A 90 11.13 -20.75 -4.93
C VAL A 90 9.71 -20.69 -5.48
N SER A 91 9.40 -21.53 -6.47
CA SER A 91 8.12 -21.52 -7.20
C SER A 91 7.51 -22.91 -7.31
N ILE A 92 6.32 -23.10 -6.73
CA ILE A 92 5.54 -24.34 -6.79
C ILE A 92 4.26 -24.05 -7.56
N LEU A 93 4.15 -24.59 -8.77
CA LEU A 93 3.16 -24.16 -9.75
C LEU A 93 2.44 -25.32 -10.44
N SER A 94 1.22 -25.03 -10.90
CA SER A 94 0.45 -25.89 -11.81
C SER A 94 0.23 -27.30 -11.25
N GLY A 95 -0.44 -27.42 -10.10
CA GLY A 95 -0.76 -28.71 -9.49
C GLY A 95 0.40 -29.39 -8.75
N SER A 96 1.48 -28.65 -8.47
CA SER A 96 2.72 -29.23 -7.94
C SER A 96 2.81 -29.16 -6.42
N GLN A 97 3.68 -29.98 -5.84
CA GLN A 97 3.71 -30.22 -4.39
C GLN A 97 5.13 -30.22 -3.83
N MET A 98 5.30 -29.57 -2.69
CA MET A 98 6.49 -29.69 -1.84
C MET A 98 6.03 -30.04 -0.42
N ASN A 99 5.39 -31.20 -0.29
CA ASN A 99 4.58 -31.56 0.88
C ASN A 99 5.24 -32.65 1.73
N GLY A 100 4.92 -32.69 3.02
CA GLY A 100 5.28 -33.81 3.89
C GLY A 100 6.79 -33.96 4.13
N ASN A 101 7.58 -32.91 3.89
CA ASN A 101 9.02 -32.94 4.12
C ASN A 101 9.31 -32.65 5.60
N VAL A 102 10.34 -33.31 6.13
CA VAL A 102 10.66 -33.29 7.56
C VAL A 102 12.14 -32.97 7.76
N ALA A 103 12.42 -32.04 8.67
CA ALA A 103 13.77 -31.75 9.14
C ALA A 103 13.84 -31.81 10.66
N MET A 104 14.96 -32.28 11.20
CA MET A 104 15.18 -32.25 12.64
C MET A 104 15.54 -30.87 13.17
N LYS A 105 16.23 -30.05 12.38
CA LYS A 105 16.57 -28.66 12.72
C LYS A 105 15.57 -27.69 12.11
N SER A 106 15.90 -26.88 11.09
CA SER A 106 14.96 -25.88 10.54
C SER A 106 14.61 -26.13 9.08
N GLY A 107 13.47 -25.63 8.63
CA GLY A 107 13.05 -25.70 7.23
C GLY A 107 12.66 -27.11 6.81
N GLY A 108 11.48 -27.59 7.23
CA GLY A 108 11.04 -28.96 6.94
C GLY A 108 11.04 -29.28 5.45
N ALA A 109 10.65 -28.36 4.59
CA ALA A 109 10.82 -28.46 3.14
C ALA A 109 12.10 -27.78 2.65
N PHE A 110 12.33 -26.53 3.06
CA PHE A 110 13.37 -25.68 2.49
C PHE A 110 14.10 -24.88 3.55
N PHE A 111 15.43 -24.88 3.47
CA PHE A 111 16.29 -24.03 4.29
C PHE A 111 17.26 -23.24 3.41
N THR A 112 17.43 -21.95 3.72
CA THR A 112 18.54 -21.14 3.18
C THR A 112 19.20 -20.29 4.26
N GLY A 113 20.54 -20.32 4.29
CA GLY A 113 21.35 -19.47 5.17
C GLY A 113 21.44 -17.99 4.75
N ARG A 114 20.89 -17.63 3.59
CA ARG A 114 20.83 -16.24 3.10
C ARG A 114 19.38 -15.76 2.91
N GLY A 115 19.14 -14.83 1.99
CA GLY A 115 17.81 -14.33 1.67
C GLY A 115 17.12 -15.08 0.53
N LEU A 116 15.81 -14.88 0.42
CA LEU A 116 14.95 -15.35 -0.68
C LEU A 116 14.21 -14.17 -1.30
N ALA A 117 14.36 -13.88 -2.58
CA ALA A 117 13.65 -12.73 -3.16
C ALA A 117 12.15 -13.00 -3.32
N VAL A 118 11.75 -14.17 -3.84
CA VAL A 118 10.33 -14.50 -4.07
C VAL A 118 10.00 -15.94 -3.68
N LEU A 119 8.93 -16.10 -2.90
CA LEU A 119 8.23 -17.37 -2.71
C LEU A 119 6.86 -17.29 -3.41
N LEU A 120 6.61 -18.21 -4.34
CA LEU A 120 5.35 -18.30 -5.08
C LEU A 120 4.79 -19.71 -5.02
N VAL A 121 3.59 -19.86 -4.46
CA VAL A 121 2.80 -21.09 -4.50
C VAL A 121 1.51 -20.77 -5.24
N ALA A 122 1.35 -21.28 -6.46
CA ALA A 122 0.20 -20.90 -7.28
C ALA A 122 -0.34 -22.02 -8.17
N LYS A 123 -1.54 -21.81 -8.69
CA LYS A 123 -2.25 -22.66 -9.64
C LYS A 123 -2.46 -24.06 -9.07
N ASN A 124 -3.25 -24.15 -8.01
CA ASN A 124 -3.61 -25.39 -7.32
C ASN A 124 -2.40 -26.19 -6.81
N SER A 125 -1.41 -25.48 -6.26
CA SER A 125 -0.17 -26.08 -5.76
C SER A 125 -0.10 -26.01 -4.23
N SER A 126 0.79 -26.80 -3.62
CA SER A 126 0.88 -26.88 -2.16
C SER A 126 2.32 -26.95 -1.62
N ILE A 127 2.48 -26.36 -0.43
CA ILE A 127 3.60 -26.58 0.50
C ILE A 127 2.97 -26.92 1.85
N ASP A 128 2.46 -28.14 1.94
CA ASP A 128 1.61 -28.58 3.05
C ASP A 128 2.26 -29.68 3.88
N SER A 129 1.86 -29.78 5.14
CA SER A 129 2.22 -30.88 6.04
C SER A 129 3.74 -31.04 6.25
N ASN A 130 4.51 -29.97 6.11
CA ASN A 130 5.94 -29.98 6.39
C ASN A 130 6.17 -29.74 7.88
N SER A 131 7.19 -30.40 8.44
CA SER A 131 7.36 -30.45 9.89
C SER A 131 8.80 -30.31 10.33
N VAL A 132 8.96 -29.59 11.43
CA VAL A 132 10.18 -29.45 12.22
C VAL A 132 9.83 -29.72 13.68
N ASN A 133 10.68 -30.48 14.37
CA ASN A 133 10.33 -30.96 15.72
C ASN A 133 10.59 -29.92 16.83
N THR A 134 11.74 -29.23 16.83
CA THR A 134 12.16 -28.39 17.97
C THR A 134 12.51 -26.95 17.61
N THR A 135 12.51 -26.63 16.33
CA THR A 135 13.17 -25.45 15.77
C THR A 135 12.20 -24.72 14.83
N ASN A 136 12.69 -23.73 14.08
CA ASN A 136 11.88 -22.76 13.35
C ASN A 136 11.57 -23.21 11.92
N GLY A 137 10.49 -22.66 11.36
CA GLY A 137 10.17 -22.78 9.94
C GLY A 137 9.74 -24.19 9.56
N GLY A 138 8.53 -24.58 9.93
CA GLY A 138 8.02 -25.94 9.72
C GLY A 138 8.03 -26.35 8.25
N ALA A 139 7.69 -25.45 7.32
CA ALA A 139 7.99 -25.65 5.91
C ALA A 139 9.29 -24.98 5.48
N MET A 140 9.49 -23.71 5.82
CA MET A 140 10.60 -22.91 5.30
C MET A 140 11.30 -22.13 6.41
N SER A 141 12.63 -22.11 6.39
CA SER A 141 13.44 -21.26 7.26
C SER A 141 14.45 -20.47 6.44
N ILE A 142 14.47 -19.16 6.68
CA ILE A 142 15.26 -18.18 5.91
C ILE A 142 16.02 -17.31 6.90
N HIS A 143 17.34 -17.31 6.82
CA HIS A 143 18.17 -16.61 7.80
C HIS A 143 18.18 -15.08 7.63
N GLN A 144 18.17 -14.53 6.40
CA GLN A 144 18.39 -13.09 6.23
C GLN A 144 17.11 -12.29 5.96
N SER A 145 16.53 -12.44 4.78
CA SER A 145 15.38 -11.62 4.37
C SER A 145 14.57 -12.35 3.32
N ILE A 146 13.26 -12.11 3.29
CA ILE A 146 12.41 -12.57 2.19
C ILE A 146 11.75 -11.38 1.50
N GLY A 147 11.82 -11.27 0.17
CA GLY A 147 11.26 -10.12 -0.54
C GLY A 147 9.73 -10.15 -0.61
N ARG A 148 9.17 -11.17 -1.27
CA ARG A 148 7.72 -11.31 -1.52
C ARG A 148 7.25 -12.75 -1.33
N ILE A 149 6.12 -12.91 -0.66
CA ILE A 149 5.41 -14.19 -0.49
C ILE A 149 4.06 -14.09 -1.16
N VAL A 150 3.73 -15.05 -2.01
CA VAL A 150 2.44 -15.15 -2.68
C VAL A 150 1.91 -16.58 -2.63
N VAL A 151 0.71 -16.74 -2.10
CA VAL A 151 -0.09 -17.97 -2.21
C VAL A 151 -1.34 -17.61 -3.00
N ALA A 152 -1.49 -18.20 -4.19
CA ALA A 152 -2.50 -17.76 -5.16
C ALA A 152 -3.19 -18.90 -5.92
N ASP A 153 -4.33 -18.61 -6.54
CA ASP A 153 -5.03 -19.50 -7.48
C ASP A 153 -5.32 -20.89 -6.88
N SER A 154 -6.12 -20.91 -5.80
CA SER A 154 -6.53 -22.14 -5.10
C SER A 154 -5.37 -22.96 -4.54
N SER A 155 -4.30 -22.29 -4.09
CA SER A 155 -3.11 -22.94 -3.55
C SER A 155 -3.08 -22.91 -2.02
N SER A 156 -2.26 -23.78 -1.43
CA SER A 156 -2.17 -23.92 0.02
C SER A 156 -0.73 -23.91 0.56
N MET A 157 -0.60 -23.35 1.76
CA MET A 157 0.55 -23.53 2.65
C MET A 157 0.03 -23.87 4.05
N SER A 158 -0.57 -25.05 4.17
CA SER A 158 -1.39 -25.45 5.30
C SER A 158 -0.81 -26.66 6.03
N PHE A 159 -1.23 -26.87 7.28
CA PHE A 159 -0.82 -28.03 8.11
C PHE A 159 0.69 -28.12 8.39
N ASN A 160 1.43 -27.03 8.25
CA ASN A 160 2.86 -27.02 8.54
C ASN A 160 3.11 -26.78 10.04
N ARG A 161 4.11 -27.48 10.59
CA ARG A 161 4.38 -27.52 12.03
C ARG A 161 5.82 -27.19 12.37
N ALA A 162 6.02 -26.26 13.30
CA ALA A 162 7.32 -25.93 13.88
C ALA A 162 7.29 -26.12 15.40
N GLY A 163 8.39 -26.65 15.97
CA GLY A 163 8.59 -26.67 17.42
C GLY A 163 8.95 -25.29 17.99
N GLY A 164 9.59 -24.44 17.18
CA GLY A 164 9.87 -23.03 17.49
C GLY A 164 8.87 -22.11 16.80
N HIS A 165 9.39 -21.15 16.03
CA HIS A 165 8.62 -20.11 15.35
C HIS A 165 8.20 -20.48 13.92
N GLY A 166 7.06 -19.98 13.46
CA GLY A 166 6.66 -20.04 12.06
C GLY A 166 6.35 -21.46 11.56
N GLY A 167 5.12 -21.94 11.72
CA GLY A 167 4.71 -23.25 11.21
C GLY A 167 4.92 -23.37 9.70
N VAL A 168 4.57 -22.33 8.93
CA VAL A 168 4.90 -22.24 7.50
C VAL A 168 6.32 -21.73 7.30
N LEU A 169 6.57 -20.51 7.77
CA LEU A 169 7.80 -19.79 7.46
C LEU A 169 8.30 -19.03 8.68
N HIS A 170 9.60 -19.16 8.93
CA HIS A 170 10.32 -18.29 9.84
C HIS A 170 11.44 -17.55 9.09
N VAL A 171 11.53 -16.25 9.35
CA VAL A 171 12.59 -15.37 8.86
C VAL A 171 13.32 -14.77 10.07
N GLU A 172 14.57 -15.17 10.28
CA GLU A 172 15.35 -14.76 11.45
C GLU A 172 15.77 -13.29 11.35
N GLY A 173 16.48 -12.94 10.28
CA GLY A 173 17.05 -11.62 10.08
C GLY A 173 18.56 -11.51 10.33
N ASN A 174 19.24 -10.54 9.69
CA ASN A 174 20.67 -10.26 9.92
C ASN A 174 20.94 -9.29 11.10
N LYS A 175 21.61 -9.77 12.17
CA LYS A 175 22.04 -8.96 13.35
C LYS A 175 22.95 -7.76 13.03
N PHE A 176 23.71 -7.81 11.94
CA PHE A 176 24.89 -6.94 11.76
C PHE A 176 24.77 -5.98 10.58
N LYS A 177 23.66 -6.02 9.85
CA LYS A 177 23.40 -5.11 8.73
C LYS A 177 21.91 -4.80 8.77
N ASN A 178 21.54 -3.52 8.65
CA ASN A 178 20.16 -3.00 8.62
C ASN A 178 19.30 -3.52 7.43
N TYR A 179 19.31 -4.83 7.18
CA TYR A 179 18.62 -5.50 6.09
C TYR A 179 17.58 -6.45 6.66
N HIS A 180 16.38 -5.95 6.92
CA HIS A 180 15.21 -6.80 7.07
C HIS A 180 14.05 -6.16 6.34
N LEU A 181 13.86 -6.53 5.08
CA LEU A 181 12.75 -6.08 4.27
C LEU A 181 11.96 -7.31 3.83
N VAL A 182 10.91 -7.64 4.57
CA VAL A 182 9.78 -8.32 3.98
C VAL A 182 8.89 -7.29 3.34
N ARG A 183 8.81 -7.27 2.01
CA ARG A 183 8.04 -6.24 1.32
C ARG A 183 6.56 -6.57 1.30
N SER A 184 6.19 -7.83 1.08
CA SER A 184 4.77 -8.17 0.99
C SER A 184 4.46 -9.64 1.21
N LEU A 185 3.39 -9.89 1.96
CA LEU A 185 2.71 -11.18 2.05
C LEU A 185 1.32 -11.07 1.42
N ALA A 186 1.04 -11.88 0.41
CA ALA A 186 -0.26 -11.94 -0.26
C ALA A 186 -0.83 -13.37 -0.25
N VAL A 187 -2.08 -13.50 0.18
CA VAL A 187 -2.89 -14.72 0.03
C VAL A 187 -4.13 -14.35 -0.78
N GLU A 188 -4.23 -14.85 -2.00
CA GLU A 188 -5.19 -14.35 -3.00
C GLU A 188 -5.86 -15.49 -3.79
N ARG A 189 -7.02 -15.18 -4.38
CA ARG A 189 -7.73 -16.05 -5.33
C ARG A 189 -7.99 -17.46 -4.76
N PHE A 190 -8.86 -17.54 -3.74
CA PHE A 190 -9.29 -18.78 -3.09
C PHE A 190 -8.16 -19.60 -2.45
N SER A 191 -7.11 -18.94 -1.96
CA SER A 191 -5.94 -19.62 -1.38
C SER A 191 -5.98 -19.67 0.14
N HIS A 192 -5.26 -20.64 0.72
CA HIS A 192 -5.39 -21.00 2.12
C HIS A 192 -4.03 -21.11 2.82
N VAL A 193 -3.90 -20.46 3.98
CA VAL A 193 -2.78 -20.66 4.91
C VAL A 193 -3.35 -21.04 6.26
N ASP A 194 -3.78 -22.30 6.34
CA ASP A 194 -4.63 -22.76 7.43
C ASP A 194 -4.01 -23.90 8.22
N ASN A 195 -4.41 -24.05 9.48
CA ASN A 195 -4.02 -25.18 10.34
C ASN A 195 -2.50 -25.31 10.56
N ASN A 196 -1.76 -24.20 10.54
CA ASN A 196 -0.33 -24.23 10.85
C ASN A 196 -0.10 -24.07 12.35
N THR A 197 0.95 -24.70 12.88
CA THR A 197 1.24 -24.68 14.32
C THR A 197 2.70 -24.32 14.58
N ALA A 198 2.93 -23.44 15.55
CA ALA A 198 4.24 -23.09 16.07
C ALA A 198 4.28 -23.29 17.60
N GLY A 199 5.35 -23.91 18.11
CA GLY A 199 5.58 -24.07 19.54
C GLY A 199 6.06 -22.79 20.25
N GLN A 200 6.36 -21.73 19.49
CA GLN A 200 6.61 -20.37 19.99
C GLN A 200 5.65 -19.40 19.27
N SER A 201 6.14 -18.31 18.67
CA SER A 201 5.29 -17.26 18.05
C SER A 201 5.08 -17.46 16.54
N GLY A 202 3.97 -16.94 16.01
CA GLY A 202 3.66 -16.96 14.58
C GLY A 202 3.25 -18.33 14.07
N GLY A 203 2.02 -18.77 14.33
CA GLY A 203 1.57 -20.13 14.01
C GLY A 203 1.75 -20.51 12.55
N ALA A 204 1.56 -19.57 11.62
CA ALA A 204 1.94 -19.71 10.22
C ALA A 204 3.26 -18.97 9.92
N PHE A 205 3.28 -17.66 10.13
CA PHE A 205 4.41 -16.80 9.75
C PHE A 205 5.04 -16.14 10.97
N SER A 206 6.36 -16.19 11.04
CA SER A 206 7.14 -15.44 12.04
C SER A 206 8.24 -14.66 11.36
N PHE A 207 8.27 -13.36 11.61
CA PHE A 207 9.27 -12.44 11.11
C PHE A 207 9.99 -11.79 12.29
N GLY A 208 11.31 -11.99 12.36
CA GLY A 208 12.18 -11.39 13.36
C GLY A 208 12.63 -12.36 14.44
N TRP A 209 13.24 -11.81 15.49
CA TRP A 209 13.90 -12.57 16.54
C TRP A 209 12.84 -13.32 17.33
N GLY A 210 12.75 -14.60 17.05
CA GLY A 210 12.00 -15.48 17.91
C GLY A 210 12.58 -15.43 19.34
N LEU A 211 11.85 -14.86 20.30
CA LEU A 211 12.22 -14.86 21.71
C LEU A 211 12.20 -16.30 22.25
N GLY A 212 13.29 -17.02 22.01
CA GLY A 212 13.30 -18.47 22.18
C GLY A 212 14.66 -19.16 22.20
N SER A 213 15.79 -18.44 22.17
CA SER A 213 17.10 -19.08 22.42
C SER A 213 18.08 -18.17 23.17
N PRO A 214 18.38 -18.43 24.46
CA PRO A 214 19.54 -17.86 25.10
C PRO A 214 20.75 -18.67 24.63
N ILE A 215 21.38 -18.24 23.53
CA ILE A 215 22.80 -18.58 23.33
C ILE A 215 23.58 -17.42 23.93
N VAL A 216 23.79 -17.55 25.23
CA VAL A 216 24.93 -16.97 25.93
C VAL A 216 26.16 -17.72 25.43
N ASP A 217 26.69 -17.30 24.28
CA ASP A 217 28.15 -17.31 24.10
C ASP A 217 28.54 -15.85 24.37
N GLY A 218 28.84 -15.51 25.61
CA GLY A 218 30.14 -15.86 26.12
C GLY A 218 31.17 -14.98 25.42
N ASN A 219 31.20 -13.70 25.82
CA ASN A 219 32.24 -12.71 25.49
C ASN A 219 32.03 -11.90 24.19
N SER A 220 31.21 -10.85 24.25
CA SER A 220 31.45 -9.57 23.57
C SER A 220 30.60 -8.48 24.21
N SER A 221 31.13 -7.88 25.27
CA SER A 221 30.69 -6.56 25.74
C SER A 221 31.09 -5.48 24.74
N SER A 222 30.34 -4.37 24.74
CA SER A 222 30.64 -3.05 24.15
C SER A 222 30.27 -2.93 22.66
N ASN A 223 29.47 -1.98 22.20
CA ASN A 223 28.99 -0.71 22.77
C ASN A 223 27.66 -0.32 22.10
N ASN A 224 26.89 0.47 22.84
CA ASN A 224 25.85 1.40 22.38
C ASN A 224 25.75 1.59 20.86
N ASP A 225 24.61 1.22 20.29
CA ASP A 225 23.82 2.19 19.53
C ASP A 225 22.33 1.89 19.72
N SER A 226 21.63 2.98 19.96
CA SER A 226 20.28 3.06 20.47
C SER A 226 19.25 2.43 19.54
N ALA A 227 18.29 1.74 20.14
CA ALA A 227 16.95 1.54 19.60
C ALA A 227 16.36 2.91 19.19
N SER A 228 16.52 3.29 17.93
CA SER A 228 15.84 4.44 17.32
C SER A 228 15.85 4.32 15.79
N ALA A 229 15.09 3.36 15.29
CA ALA A 229 14.47 3.43 13.97
C ALA A 229 13.23 2.55 14.01
N VAL A 230 12.06 3.10 13.71
CA VAL A 230 10.85 2.32 13.43
C VAL A 230 11.12 1.54 12.14
N SER A 231 11.78 0.38 12.25
CA SER A 231 11.98 -0.51 11.11
C SER A 231 10.68 -1.28 10.88
N VAL A 232 9.92 -0.88 9.87
CA VAL A 232 8.85 -1.73 9.34
C VAL A 232 9.52 -2.96 8.72
N LEU A 233 9.30 -4.12 9.33
CA LEU A 233 9.84 -5.39 8.87
C LEU A 233 8.98 -6.00 7.76
N LEU A 234 7.67 -5.74 7.79
CA LEU A 234 6.71 -6.16 6.78
C LEU A 234 5.91 -4.95 6.25
N ASP A 235 6.05 -4.57 4.98
CA ASP A 235 5.34 -3.37 4.47
C ASP A 235 3.82 -3.60 4.34
N SER A 236 3.43 -4.77 3.84
CA SER A 236 2.01 -5.08 3.62
C SER A 236 1.68 -6.56 3.74
N MET A 237 0.53 -6.82 4.32
CA MET A 237 -0.13 -8.11 4.37
C MET A 237 -1.52 -7.98 3.74
N VAL A 238 -1.78 -8.77 2.69
CA VAL A 238 -3.04 -8.72 1.94
C VAL A 238 -3.67 -10.11 1.88
N ILE A 239 -4.93 -10.21 2.26
CA ILE A 239 -5.76 -11.40 2.07
C ILE A 239 -6.95 -10.97 1.20
N THR A 240 -7.08 -11.56 0.01
CA THR A 240 -8.11 -11.14 -0.94
C THR A 240 -8.74 -12.27 -1.73
N ASP A 241 -9.86 -11.98 -2.38
CA ASP A 241 -10.61 -12.87 -3.26
C ASP A 241 -10.91 -14.23 -2.61
N GLU A 242 -11.71 -14.22 -1.54
CA GLU A 242 -12.19 -15.40 -0.82
C GLU A 242 -11.08 -16.27 -0.19
N SER A 243 -9.91 -15.68 0.05
CA SER A 243 -8.77 -16.38 0.66
C SER A 243 -8.83 -16.38 2.19
N SER A 244 -8.08 -17.30 2.82
CA SER A 244 -8.05 -17.44 4.27
C SER A 244 -6.66 -17.59 4.88
N ILE A 245 -6.54 -17.05 6.10
CA ILE A 245 -5.51 -17.40 7.07
C ILE A 245 -6.22 -17.76 8.37
N SER A 246 -6.51 -19.04 8.55
CA SER A 246 -7.41 -19.51 9.60
C SER A 246 -6.89 -20.75 10.33
N PHE A 247 -7.37 -20.95 11.56
CA PHE A 247 -7.01 -22.13 12.37
C PHE A 247 -5.51 -22.27 12.66
N ASN A 248 -4.75 -21.18 12.61
CA ASN A 248 -3.33 -21.22 12.96
C ASN A 248 -3.14 -21.04 14.46
N THR A 249 -2.20 -21.78 15.03
CA THR A 249 -1.98 -21.82 16.47
C THR A 249 -0.51 -21.56 16.82
N ALA A 250 -0.28 -20.64 17.75
CA ALA A 250 1.02 -20.36 18.31
C ALA A 250 0.95 -20.53 19.84
N GLN A 251 1.99 -21.12 20.45
CA GLN A 251 2.08 -21.12 21.91
C GLN A 251 2.36 -19.71 22.45
N GLY A 252 3.17 -18.92 21.73
CA GLY A 252 3.51 -17.54 22.06
C GLY A 252 2.55 -16.53 21.43
N HIS A 253 3.12 -15.47 20.86
CA HIS A 253 2.38 -14.35 20.28
C HIS A 253 2.00 -14.60 18.81
N GLY A 254 0.94 -13.95 18.34
CA GLY A 254 0.59 -13.98 16.92
C GLY A 254 0.13 -15.36 16.46
N GLY A 255 -1.12 -15.73 16.77
CA GLY A 255 -1.61 -17.10 16.49
C GLY A 255 -1.47 -17.52 15.03
N ALA A 256 -1.59 -16.57 14.08
CA ALA A 256 -1.19 -16.78 12.69
C ALA A 256 0.13 -16.11 12.34
N VAL A 257 0.27 -14.82 12.66
CA VAL A 257 1.39 -13.99 12.22
C VAL A 257 2.02 -13.25 13.39
N TYR A 258 3.33 -13.38 13.52
CA TYR A 258 4.15 -12.62 14.45
C TYR A 258 5.15 -11.75 13.70
N VAL A 259 5.21 -10.46 14.05
CA VAL A 259 6.17 -9.49 13.54
C VAL A 259 6.86 -8.81 14.72
N ASP A 260 8.16 -9.07 14.88
CA ASP A 260 8.99 -8.53 15.98
C ASP A 260 9.21 -7.00 15.89
N GLN A 261 8.86 -6.39 14.76
CA GLN A 261 9.15 -4.98 14.46
C GLN A 261 7.88 -4.28 13.98
N GLY A 262 7.96 -3.35 13.01
CA GLY A 262 6.78 -2.68 12.44
C GLY A 262 6.10 -3.46 11.31
N LEU A 263 4.79 -3.26 11.16
CA LEU A 263 3.97 -3.71 10.04
C LEU A 263 3.28 -2.50 9.40
N GLY A 264 3.50 -2.28 8.11
CA GLY A 264 2.95 -1.12 7.40
C GLY A 264 1.42 -1.18 7.30
N SER A 265 0.89 -2.26 6.73
CA SER A 265 -0.57 -2.46 6.65
C SER A 265 -1.01 -3.91 6.65
N VAL A 266 -2.22 -4.15 7.17
CA VAL A 266 -2.96 -5.41 7.04
C VAL A 266 -4.28 -5.12 6.34
N THR A 267 -4.55 -5.78 5.22
CA THR A 267 -5.77 -5.58 4.43
C THR A 267 -6.46 -6.91 4.15
N LEU A 268 -7.74 -7.01 4.51
CA LEU A 268 -8.64 -8.08 4.11
C LEU A 268 -9.71 -7.51 3.19
N PHE A 269 -9.89 -8.10 2.01
CA PHE A 269 -10.83 -7.60 1.00
C PHE A 269 -11.52 -8.74 0.24
N ASN A 270 -12.68 -8.47 -0.36
CA ASN A 270 -13.43 -9.41 -1.21
C ASN A 270 -13.72 -10.75 -0.51
N SER A 271 -14.55 -10.74 0.53
CA SER A 271 -15.03 -11.96 1.22
C SER A 271 -13.93 -12.84 1.83
N SER A 272 -12.79 -12.23 2.18
CA SER A 272 -11.64 -12.92 2.75
C SER A 272 -11.74 -13.07 4.27
N ARG A 273 -11.03 -14.06 4.83
CA ARG A 273 -11.19 -14.44 6.23
C ARG A 273 -9.87 -14.57 6.97
N MET A 274 -9.83 -14.05 8.19
CA MET A 274 -8.81 -14.37 9.18
C MET A 274 -9.49 -14.82 10.46
N SER A 275 -9.61 -16.13 10.65
CA SER A 275 -10.49 -16.66 11.68
C SER A 275 -9.95 -17.87 12.42
N TYR A 276 -10.38 -18.06 13.66
CA TYR A 276 -9.98 -19.20 14.49
C TYR A 276 -8.47 -19.32 14.75
N ASN A 277 -7.72 -18.22 14.65
CA ASN A 277 -6.31 -18.23 15.00
C ASN A 277 -6.14 -18.06 16.51
N GLN A 278 -5.15 -18.73 17.10
CA GLN A 278 -5.01 -18.84 18.54
C GLN A 278 -3.57 -18.57 19.01
N ALA A 279 -3.43 -17.61 19.92
CA ALA A 279 -2.21 -17.38 20.71
C ALA A 279 -2.44 -17.95 22.11
N LEU A 280 -1.94 -19.17 22.38
CA LEU A 280 -2.32 -19.95 23.56
C LEU A 280 -1.77 -19.39 24.87
N ALA A 281 -0.58 -18.77 24.84
CA ALA A 281 0.02 -18.09 25.98
C ALA A 281 0.50 -16.66 25.71
N GLY A 282 0.29 -16.15 24.50
CA GLY A 282 0.69 -14.80 24.10
C GLY A 282 -0.49 -13.86 23.81
N ALA A 283 -0.13 -12.73 23.20
CA ALA A 283 -1.04 -11.72 22.70
C ALA A 283 -1.21 -11.82 21.17
N GLY A 284 -2.25 -11.18 20.63
CA GLY A 284 -2.48 -11.12 19.17
C GLY A 284 -2.99 -12.45 18.62
N GLY A 285 -4.26 -12.78 18.87
CA GLY A 285 -4.80 -14.11 18.55
C GLY A 285 -4.69 -14.47 17.07
N ALA A 286 -4.77 -13.49 16.16
CA ALA A 286 -4.39 -13.67 14.77
C ALA A 286 -3.04 -13.04 14.43
N VAL A 287 -2.86 -11.75 14.75
CA VAL A 287 -1.65 -11.00 14.42
C VAL A 287 -1.07 -10.33 15.66
N PHE A 288 0.24 -10.45 15.86
CA PHE A 288 0.99 -9.68 16.84
C PHE A 288 2.09 -8.87 16.13
N VAL A 289 2.23 -7.61 16.53
CA VAL A 289 3.24 -6.69 16.02
C VAL A 289 3.91 -5.98 17.20
N SER A 290 5.23 -6.06 17.35
CA SER A 290 5.88 -5.52 18.55
C SER A 290 5.91 -3.99 18.59
N LEU A 291 6.20 -3.33 17.45
CA LEU A 291 6.47 -1.88 17.46
C LEU A 291 5.28 -1.04 17.01
N SER A 292 4.87 -1.17 15.76
CA SER A 292 3.88 -0.28 15.16
C SER A 292 3.12 -0.97 14.04
N LEU A 293 1.80 -0.75 14.00
CA LEU A 293 0.97 -1.10 12.86
C LEU A 293 0.45 0.18 12.22
N GLY A 294 0.70 0.39 10.93
CA GLY A 294 0.26 1.60 10.23
C GLY A 294 -1.26 1.61 9.99
N SER A 295 -1.77 0.58 9.32
CA SER A 295 -3.22 0.43 9.09
C SER A 295 -3.72 -1.01 9.13
N PHE A 296 -4.97 -1.17 9.55
CA PHE A 296 -5.70 -2.42 9.52
C PHE A 296 -7.07 -2.20 8.88
N THR A 297 -7.29 -2.80 7.72
CA THR A 297 -8.50 -2.64 6.92
C THR A 297 -9.19 -3.98 6.70
N VAL A 298 -10.48 -4.05 7.01
CA VAL A 298 -11.36 -5.18 6.68
C VAL A 298 -12.52 -4.66 5.85
N ALA A 299 -12.59 -5.05 4.59
CA ALA A 299 -13.46 -4.42 3.61
C ALA A 299 -14.12 -5.43 2.65
N ASN A 300 -15.24 -5.04 2.02
CA ASN A 300 -16.01 -5.85 1.08
C ASN A 300 -16.39 -7.26 1.60
N SER A 301 -17.26 -7.32 2.59
CA SER A 301 -17.78 -8.58 3.18
C SER A 301 -16.72 -9.51 3.76
N SER A 302 -15.54 -8.98 4.11
CA SER A 302 -14.46 -9.75 4.73
C SER A 302 -14.65 -9.83 6.25
N SER A 303 -14.05 -10.83 6.89
CA SER A 303 -14.20 -11.00 8.34
C SER A 303 -12.91 -11.39 9.07
N VAL A 304 -12.76 -10.81 10.27
CA VAL A 304 -11.75 -11.22 11.25
C VAL A 304 -12.47 -11.69 12.50
N SER A 305 -12.61 -13.00 12.65
CA SER A 305 -13.54 -13.53 13.64
C SER A 305 -13.04 -14.75 14.39
N ARG A 306 -13.48 -14.88 15.64
CA ARG A 306 -13.20 -16.07 16.48
C ARG A 306 -11.70 -16.33 16.70
N ASN A 307 -10.87 -15.30 16.64
CA ASN A 307 -9.48 -15.39 17.04
C ASN A 307 -9.35 -15.21 18.56
N SER A 308 -8.41 -15.91 19.20
CA SER A 308 -8.27 -15.90 20.66
C SER A 308 -6.83 -15.70 21.12
N ALA A 309 -6.63 -14.91 22.17
CA ALA A 309 -5.34 -14.71 22.84
C ALA A 309 -5.47 -14.89 24.37
N GLN A 310 -4.39 -15.28 25.04
CA GLN A 310 -4.37 -15.35 26.52
C GLN A 310 -4.04 -14.00 27.17
N ILE A 311 -3.34 -13.10 26.49
CA ILE A 311 -2.93 -11.81 27.08
C ILE A 311 -3.84 -10.70 26.56
N ASP A 312 -3.47 -10.08 25.44
CA ASP A 312 -4.15 -8.93 24.86
C ASP A 312 -4.43 -9.15 23.37
N GLY A 313 -5.45 -8.45 22.84
CA GLY A 313 -5.72 -8.39 21.40
C GLY A 313 -6.15 -9.72 20.79
N GLY A 314 -7.39 -10.15 21.06
CA GLY A 314 -7.93 -11.42 20.54
C GLY A 314 -7.86 -11.57 19.02
N ALA A 315 -7.97 -10.48 18.26
CA ALA A 315 -7.69 -10.46 16.82
C ALA A 315 -6.26 -9.99 16.54
N ILE A 316 -5.96 -8.75 16.90
CA ILE A 316 -4.66 -8.11 16.67
C ILE A 316 -4.18 -7.47 17.96
N CYS A 317 -2.89 -7.61 18.25
CA CYS A 317 -2.21 -6.88 19.33
C CYS A 317 -1.00 -6.14 18.75
N VAL A 318 -0.83 -4.89 19.17
CA VAL A 318 0.36 -4.06 18.88
C VAL A 318 0.93 -3.64 20.22
N ALA A 319 2.04 -4.23 20.64
CA ALA A 319 2.62 -4.00 21.96
C ALA A 319 4.09 -4.39 21.98
N VAL A 320 4.93 -3.60 22.66
CA VAL A 320 6.36 -3.90 22.80
C VAL A 320 6.55 -5.11 23.70
N ASP A 321 7.33 -6.08 23.23
CA ASP A 321 7.58 -7.37 23.87
C ASP A 321 8.74 -7.32 24.89
N ASP A 322 8.87 -6.23 25.66
CA ASP A 322 10.07 -6.02 26.50
C ASP A 322 9.81 -6.09 28.01
N GLY A 323 8.56 -6.17 28.48
CA GLY A 323 8.25 -6.24 29.92
C GLY A 323 8.77 -5.08 30.78
N VAL A 324 9.44 -4.10 30.16
CA VAL A 324 10.11 -2.95 30.78
C VAL A 324 10.04 -1.81 29.75
N ASN A 325 9.36 -0.73 30.15
CA ASN A 325 9.17 0.55 29.45
C ASN A 325 7.93 0.65 28.53
N ASP A 326 7.04 1.56 28.93
CA ASP A 326 5.94 2.08 28.11
C ASP A 326 6.51 2.91 26.95
N TYR A 327 6.82 2.28 25.82
CA TYR A 327 7.03 3.00 24.57
C TYR A 327 5.67 3.41 23.99
N GLU A 328 5.50 4.68 23.63
CA GLU A 328 4.31 5.13 22.92
C GLU A 328 4.20 4.40 21.57
N THR A 329 3.22 3.52 21.44
CA THR A 329 2.92 2.84 20.18
C THR A 329 2.38 3.88 19.18
N SER A 330 2.86 3.82 17.93
CA SER A 330 2.37 4.72 16.88
C SER A 330 0.89 4.46 16.59
N PRO A 331 0.08 5.49 16.32
CA PRO A 331 -1.35 5.34 16.08
C PRO A 331 -1.62 4.47 14.85
N CYS A 332 -2.41 3.41 15.03
CA CYS A 332 -2.88 2.53 13.96
C CYS A 332 -4.24 3.02 13.42
N THR A 333 -4.41 3.07 12.11
CA THR A 333 -5.73 3.33 11.49
C THR A 333 -6.52 2.03 11.37
N LEU A 334 -7.70 1.93 12.00
CA LEU A 334 -8.62 0.80 11.85
C LEU A 334 -9.81 1.17 10.95
N ALA A 335 -10.05 0.40 9.89
CA ALA A 335 -11.21 0.57 9.00
C ALA A 335 -11.97 -0.75 8.82
N VAL A 336 -13.28 -0.74 9.09
CA VAL A 336 -14.19 -1.86 8.81
C VAL A 336 -15.32 -1.33 7.93
N ILE A 337 -15.35 -1.70 6.65
CA ILE A 337 -16.24 -1.10 5.64
C ILE A 337 -16.87 -2.15 4.71
N GLY A 338 -17.90 -1.76 3.96
CA GLY A 338 -18.49 -2.60 2.92
C GLY A 338 -19.08 -3.93 3.43
N GLY A 339 -19.78 -3.91 4.57
CA GLY A 339 -20.43 -5.10 5.15
C GLY A 339 -19.48 -6.07 5.86
N SER A 340 -18.26 -5.64 6.17
CA SER A 340 -17.24 -6.46 6.84
C SER A 340 -17.42 -6.51 8.36
N SER A 341 -16.82 -7.51 9.02
CA SER A 341 -16.92 -7.68 10.48
C SER A 341 -15.58 -7.99 11.17
N ILE A 342 -15.48 -7.55 12.42
CA ILE A 342 -14.47 -8.02 13.37
C ILE A 342 -15.21 -8.49 14.63
N ASP A 343 -15.55 -9.77 14.71
CA ASP A 343 -16.52 -10.29 15.69
C ASP A 343 -16.08 -11.59 16.38
N GLY A 344 -16.46 -11.74 17.65
CA GLY A 344 -16.20 -12.96 18.42
C GLY A 344 -14.72 -13.22 18.72
N ASN A 345 -13.85 -12.21 18.64
CA ASN A 345 -12.44 -12.33 19.03
C ASN A 345 -12.29 -12.13 20.54
N THR A 346 -11.53 -12.99 21.22
CA THR A 346 -11.44 -13.02 22.70
C THR A 346 -10.00 -12.85 23.20
N ALA A 347 -9.83 -12.13 24.31
CA ALA A 347 -8.59 -12.06 25.07
C ALA A 347 -8.91 -12.17 26.56
N GLU A 348 -8.25 -13.08 27.29
CA GLU A 348 -8.54 -13.35 28.70
C GLU A 348 -7.25 -13.45 29.53
N CYS A 349 -6.87 -12.39 30.27
CA CYS A 349 -5.75 -12.39 31.22
C CYS A 349 -6.19 -12.83 32.64
N PRO A 350 -5.99 -14.09 33.06
CA PRO A 350 -6.43 -14.57 34.39
C PRO A 350 -5.63 -14.00 35.58
N LEU A 351 -4.47 -13.37 35.35
CA LEU A 351 -3.60 -12.80 36.40
C LEU A 351 -3.73 -11.28 36.58
N CYS A 352 -4.54 -10.61 35.75
CA CYS A 352 -4.69 -9.16 35.77
C CYS A 352 -5.79 -8.72 36.76
N SER A 353 -5.62 -8.96 38.07
CA SER A 353 -6.51 -8.48 39.14
C SER A 353 -6.13 -7.09 39.66
N LEU A 354 -5.96 -6.14 38.74
CA LEU A 354 -5.91 -4.70 39.02
C LEU A 354 -6.81 -4.03 37.97
N PRO A 355 -7.61 -3.00 38.32
CA PRO A 355 -8.40 -2.30 37.32
C PRO A 355 -7.44 -1.51 36.45
N LYS A 356 -6.90 -2.13 35.41
CA LYS A 356 -6.38 -1.39 34.27
C LYS A 356 -7.59 -0.69 33.70
N VAL A 357 -7.56 0.64 33.77
CA VAL A 357 -8.51 1.56 33.15
C VAL A 357 -8.89 0.96 31.81
N GLY A 358 -10.06 0.30 31.75
CA GLY A 358 -10.69 0.02 30.48
C GLY A 358 -10.72 1.35 29.77
N LEU A 359 -10.31 1.37 28.50
CA LEU A 359 -10.30 2.56 27.66
C LEU A 359 -11.62 3.30 27.95
N ASN A 360 -11.54 4.30 28.83
CA ASN A 360 -12.55 5.32 28.89
C ASN A 360 -12.30 5.99 27.56
N ILE A 361 -13.14 5.67 26.59
CA ILE A 361 -13.36 6.51 25.45
C ILE A 361 -13.87 7.81 26.07
N SER A 362 -12.95 8.66 26.52
CA SER A 362 -13.17 10.08 26.55
C SER A 362 -13.39 10.44 25.09
N VAL A 363 -14.66 10.41 24.70
CA VAL A 363 -15.14 11.21 23.58
C VAL A 363 -14.82 12.65 23.98
N GLU A 364 -13.60 13.10 23.72
CA GLU A 364 -13.30 14.51 23.64
C GLU A 364 -14.01 15.05 22.41
N LEU A 365 -15.29 15.32 22.61
CA LEU A 365 -16.09 16.18 21.76
C LEU A 365 -15.57 17.61 21.96
N LEU A 366 -14.59 18.06 21.15
CA LEU A 366 -14.40 19.47 20.75
C LEU A 366 -13.14 19.65 19.86
N PRO A 367 -13.12 20.49 18.80
CA PRO A 367 -14.20 21.19 18.10
C PRO A 367 -14.19 20.90 16.57
N LEU A 368 -14.07 19.64 16.12
CA LEU A 368 -14.25 19.31 14.68
C LEU A 368 -15.72 19.31 14.24
N GLY A 369 -16.65 19.32 15.21
CA GLY A 369 -18.08 19.39 14.97
C GLY A 369 -18.51 20.66 14.25
N VAL A 370 -17.84 21.80 14.41
CA VAL A 370 -18.33 23.06 13.80
C VAL A 370 -18.09 23.09 12.29
N GLY A 371 -16.97 22.55 11.78
CA GLY A 371 -16.71 22.49 10.34
C GLY A 371 -17.57 21.46 9.61
N LEU A 372 -17.68 20.25 10.18
CA LEU A 372 -18.47 19.17 9.59
C LEU A 372 -19.98 19.37 9.78
N LEU A 373 -20.45 19.92 10.92
CA LEU A 373 -21.87 20.28 11.12
C LEU A 373 -22.24 21.58 10.42
N ALA A 374 -21.33 22.54 10.22
CA ALA A 374 -21.60 23.69 9.34
C ALA A 374 -21.63 23.26 7.87
N PHE A 375 -20.81 22.29 7.45
CA PHE A 375 -20.84 21.75 6.08
C PHE A 375 -22.06 20.86 5.83
N ILE A 376 -22.35 19.90 6.71
CA ILE A 376 -23.57 19.09 6.65
C ILE A 376 -24.80 19.97 6.85
N GLY A 377 -24.73 20.98 7.72
CA GLY A 377 -25.80 21.97 7.93
C GLY A 377 -26.03 22.88 6.74
N THR A 378 -24.99 23.35 6.05
CA THR A 378 -25.13 24.13 4.81
C THR A 378 -25.59 23.26 3.65
N VAL A 379 -25.11 22.03 3.53
CA VAL A 379 -25.57 21.06 2.52
C VAL A 379 -27.03 20.65 2.78
N ALA A 380 -27.42 20.37 4.02
CA ALA A 380 -28.80 20.02 4.38
C ALA A 380 -29.75 21.22 4.29
N PHE A 381 -29.33 22.41 4.69
CA PHE A 381 -30.13 23.64 4.55
C PHE A 381 -30.30 24.03 3.08
N THR A 382 -29.26 23.89 2.26
CA THR A 382 -29.36 24.15 0.81
C THR A 382 -30.16 23.08 0.08
N LEU A 383 -30.00 21.80 0.43
CA LEU A 383 -30.88 20.72 -0.04
C LEU A 383 -32.34 20.96 0.38
N TYR A 384 -32.59 21.40 1.61
CA TYR A 384 -33.94 21.73 2.09
C TYR A 384 -34.55 22.91 1.31
N THR A 385 -33.79 23.99 1.07
CA THR A 385 -34.24 25.11 0.23
C THR A 385 -34.40 24.73 -1.25
N CYS A 386 -33.68 23.70 -1.72
CA CYS A 386 -33.77 23.20 -3.10
C CYS A 386 -34.98 22.27 -3.26
N PHE A 387 -35.20 21.35 -2.32
CA PHE A 387 -36.36 20.47 -2.28
C PHE A 387 -37.67 21.24 -2.05
N SER A 388 -37.65 22.32 -1.25
CA SER A 388 -38.82 23.19 -1.10
C SER A 388 -39.14 24.00 -2.37
N ASN A 389 -38.15 24.25 -3.24
CA ASN A 389 -38.36 24.85 -4.56
C ASN A 389 -38.70 23.82 -5.66
N LEU A 390 -38.39 22.53 -5.45
CA LEU A 390 -38.73 21.42 -6.36
C LEU A 390 -40.19 20.98 -6.26
N GLY A 391 -40.98 21.54 -5.33
CA GLY A 391 -42.44 21.35 -5.28
C GLY A 391 -43.20 21.95 -6.49
N GLN A 392 -42.51 22.62 -7.41
CA GLN A 392 -43.13 23.21 -8.58
C GLN A 392 -42.19 23.14 -9.80
N GLN A 393 -42.21 22.05 -10.56
CA GLN A 393 -42.41 22.05 -12.01
C GLN A 393 -42.05 20.70 -12.65
N HIS A 394 -42.98 20.23 -13.48
CA HIS A 394 -42.94 19.02 -14.27
C HIS A 394 -41.79 19.01 -15.28
N ALA A 395 -41.26 17.80 -15.50
CA ALA A 395 -40.34 17.46 -16.57
C ALA A 395 -41.01 17.66 -17.93
N ASP A 396 -40.29 18.28 -18.87
CA ASP A 396 -40.36 17.98 -20.30
C ASP A 396 -39.13 18.54 -21.04
N ALA A 397 -38.77 17.83 -22.11
CA ALA A 397 -37.85 18.20 -23.19
C ALA A 397 -36.34 18.05 -22.96
N MET A 398 -35.85 16.82 -23.14
CA MET A 398 -34.44 16.57 -23.51
C MET A 398 -34.33 15.48 -24.59
N GLU A 399 -34.96 15.66 -25.76
CA GLU A 399 -34.75 14.74 -26.89
C GLU A 399 -34.86 15.34 -28.31
N ALA A 400 -34.83 16.68 -28.48
CA ALA A 400 -35.08 17.29 -29.79
C ALA A 400 -33.89 18.00 -30.50
N HIS A 401 -32.72 18.17 -29.85
CA HIS A 401 -31.67 19.06 -30.40
C HIS A 401 -30.42 18.37 -30.99
N ALA A 402 -30.24 17.07 -30.81
CA ALA A 402 -29.03 16.38 -31.31
C ALA A 402 -29.09 16.09 -32.83
N VAL A 403 -30.29 15.94 -33.41
CA VAL A 403 -30.44 15.45 -34.80
C VAL A 403 -30.37 16.58 -35.85
N SER A 404 -30.70 17.84 -35.53
CA SER A 404 -30.64 18.94 -36.51
C SER A 404 -29.23 19.54 -36.73
N SER A 405 -28.30 19.28 -35.81
CA SER A 405 -26.99 19.92 -35.79
C SER A 405 -26.02 19.34 -36.84
N LEU A 406 -26.17 18.05 -37.18
CA LEU A 406 -25.22 17.33 -38.05
C LEU A 406 -25.37 17.71 -39.54
N ASP A 407 -26.59 18.02 -39.99
CA ASP A 407 -26.84 18.40 -41.39
C ASP A 407 -26.50 19.87 -41.68
N VAL A 408 -26.55 20.73 -40.66
CA VAL A 408 -26.15 22.14 -40.79
C VAL A 408 -24.63 22.29 -40.81
N LEU A 409 -23.87 21.46 -40.08
CA LEU A 409 -22.40 21.48 -40.15
C LEU A 409 -21.85 21.20 -41.56
N LYS A 410 -22.54 20.37 -42.36
CA LYS A 410 -22.17 20.07 -43.76
C LYS A 410 -22.28 21.28 -44.70
N SER A 411 -22.94 22.36 -44.29
CA SER A 411 -23.11 23.58 -45.08
C SER A 411 -21.99 24.63 -44.90
N LEU A 412 -21.07 24.44 -43.95
CA LEU A 412 -19.97 25.37 -43.71
C LEU A 412 -18.73 25.03 -44.56
N SER A 413 -18.01 26.07 -44.98
CA SER A 413 -16.68 25.94 -45.60
C SER A 413 -15.70 25.20 -44.66
N LEU A 414 -14.83 24.36 -45.22
CA LEU A 414 -13.84 23.54 -44.50
C LEU A 414 -13.02 24.35 -43.47
N ALA A 415 -12.60 25.57 -43.82
CA ALA A 415 -11.83 26.44 -42.92
C ALA A 415 -12.61 26.81 -41.64
N HIS A 416 -13.93 27.00 -41.76
CA HIS A 416 -14.79 27.31 -40.62
C HIS A 416 -15.06 26.06 -39.75
N GLN A 417 -15.22 24.90 -40.38
CA GLN A 417 -15.37 23.63 -39.65
C GLN A 417 -14.11 23.32 -38.83
N LEU A 418 -12.93 23.47 -39.43
CA LEU A 418 -11.64 23.29 -38.75
C LEU A 418 -11.47 24.29 -37.60
N ALA A 419 -11.90 25.54 -37.77
CA ALA A 419 -11.85 26.53 -36.69
C ALA A 419 -12.75 26.15 -35.49
N VAL A 420 -13.97 25.65 -35.73
CA VAL A 420 -14.87 25.20 -34.66
C VAL A 420 -14.30 23.99 -33.93
N VAL A 421 -13.79 23.00 -34.67
CA VAL A 421 -13.14 21.81 -34.09
C VAL A 421 -11.93 22.21 -33.25
N LEU A 422 -11.11 23.15 -33.72
CA LEU A 422 -9.94 23.64 -32.99
C LEU A 422 -10.34 24.38 -31.70
N ILE A 423 -11.43 25.16 -31.73
CA ILE A 423 -11.98 25.80 -30.52
C ILE A 423 -12.45 24.75 -29.51
N ILE A 424 -13.20 23.73 -29.94
CA ILE A 424 -13.69 22.67 -29.05
C ILE A 424 -12.52 21.84 -28.50
N ALA A 425 -11.57 21.45 -29.35
CA ALA A 425 -10.40 20.67 -28.95
C ALA A 425 -9.53 21.45 -27.95
N SER A 426 -9.26 22.74 -28.21
CA SER A 426 -8.51 23.58 -27.26
C SER A 426 -9.24 23.76 -25.94
N PHE A 427 -10.58 23.81 -25.95
CA PHE A 427 -11.39 23.93 -24.73
C PHE A 427 -11.33 22.66 -23.87
N ILE A 428 -11.39 21.48 -24.50
CA ILE A 428 -11.32 20.17 -23.82
C ILE A 428 -9.89 19.87 -23.32
N LEU A 429 -8.87 20.18 -24.13
CA LEU A 429 -7.46 19.92 -23.80
C LEU A 429 -6.84 20.98 -22.87
N TYR A 430 -7.59 22.02 -22.53
CA TYR A 430 -7.11 23.12 -21.70
C TYR A 430 -6.45 22.69 -20.37
N PRO A 431 -7.00 21.76 -19.57
CA PRO A 431 -6.36 21.32 -18.33
C PRO A 431 -4.96 20.74 -18.58
N SER A 432 -4.80 19.91 -19.61
CA SER A 432 -3.53 19.27 -19.96
C SER A 432 -2.50 20.26 -20.50
N LEU A 433 -2.94 21.26 -21.28
CA LEU A 433 -2.08 22.34 -21.77
C LEU A 433 -1.56 23.20 -20.61
N CYS A 434 -2.44 23.57 -19.67
CA CYS A 434 -2.06 24.32 -18.47
C CYS A 434 -1.11 23.53 -17.58
N GLN A 435 -1.41 22.25 -17.33
CA GLN A 435 -0.56 21.39 -16.49
C GLN A 435 0.83 21.23 -17.08
N THR A 436 0.92 21.09 -18.41
CA THR A 436 2.19 20.93 -19.11
C THR A 436 3.04 22.19 -19.05
N THR A 437 2.38 23.33 -19.19
CA THR A 437 3.00 24.65 -19.16
C THR A 437 3.49 25.00 -17.76
N LEU A 438 2.62 24.89 -16.75
CA LEU A 438 2.96 25.21 -15.36
C LEU A 438 3.99 24.24 -14.77
N GLY A 439 4.02 22.98 -15.24
CA GLY A 439 5.01 21.98 -14.83
C GLY A 439 6.46 22.32 -15.19
N ILE A 440 6.70 23.31 -16.07
CA ILE A 440 8.06 23.80 -16.36
C ILE A 440 8.66 24.52 -15.15
N TYR A 441 7.82 25.13 -14.31
CA TYR A 441 8.25 25.87 -13.11
C TYR A 441 8.28 25.02 -11.84
N ALA A 442 7.81 23.77 -11.90
CA ALA A 442 7.73 22.91 -10.73
C ALA A 442 9.13 22.38 -10.35
N CYS A 443 9.62 22.76 -9.18
CA CYS A 443 10.92 22.37 -8.66
C CYS A 443 10.81 21.75 -7.27
N TYR A 444 11.56 20.67 -7.04
CA TYR A 444 11.48 19.87 -5.82
C TYR A 444 12.84 19.79 -5.13
N ILE A 445 12.88 20.04 -3.82
CA ILE A 445 14.11 19.96 -3.03
C ILE A 445 14.33 18.50 -2.63
N ILE A 446 15.45 17.93 -3.10
CA ILE A 446 15.82 16.55 -2.81
C ILE A 446 16.55 16.49 -1.46
N ASP A 447 17.67 17.20 -1.33
CA ASP A 447 18.42 17.29 -0.09
C ASP A 447 18.30 18.69 0.52
N SER A 448 17.78 18.78 1.74
CA SER A 448 17.57 20.05 2.45
C SER A 448 18.82 20.59 3.14
N GLY A 449 19.95 19.87 3.12
CA GLY A 449 21.16 20.21 3.89
C GLY A 449 21.04 19.93 5.39
N ALA A 450 19.87 19.47 5.85
CA ALA A 450 19.56 19.16 7.24
C ALA A 450 19.33 17.65 7.42
N GLY A 451 19.90 17.07 8.48
CA GLY A 451 19.80 15.64 8.78
C GLY A 451 21.08 15.08 9.40
N ALA A 452 20.98 13.87 9.96
CA ALA A 452 22.09 13.20 10.66
C ALA A 452 23.25 12.79 9.73
N PHE A 453 23.02 12.69 8.41
CA PHE A 453 23.98 12.19 7.42
C PHE A 453 24.30 13.25 6.35
N LYS A 454 25.02 14.30 6.74
CA LYS A 454 25.37 15.41 5.81
C LYS A 454 26.27 14.96 4.65
N GLU A 455 27.14 13.97 4.84
CA GLU A 455 28.00 13.45 3.77
C GLU A 455 27.26 12.80 2.59
N ASN A 456 26.01 12.35 2.80
CA ASN A 456 25.22 11.67 1.76
C ASN A 456 24.31 12.62 0.96
N GLN A 457 24.21 13.89 1.38
CA GLN A 457 23.35 14.90 0.75
C GLN A 457 24.07 15.61 -0.40
N LYS A 458 24.16 14.95 -1.56
CA LYS A 458 24.88 15.44 -2.76
C LYS A 458 24.04 16.37 -3.64
N ALA A 459 22.72 16.38 -3.49
CA ALA A 459 21.76 17.14 -4.31
C ALA A 459 21.15 18.32 -3.52
N SER A 460 22.00 19.24 -3.05
CA SER A 460 21.64 20.33 -2.13
C SER A 460 21.40 21.71 -2.79
N TRP A 461 20.97 21.74 -4.06
CA TRP A 461 20.74 23.02 -4.74
C TRP A 461 19.59 23.81 -4.07
N PRO A 462 19.77 25.09 -3.71
CA PRO A 462 18.79 25.84 -2.90
C PRO A 462 17.40 25.97 -3.52
N HIS A 463 17.30 25.97 -4.85
CA HIS A 463 16.02 26.09 -5.57
C HIS A 463 15.42 24.73 -5.99
N GLY A 464 16.06 23.62 -5.59
CA GLY A 464 15.64 22.27 -5.93
C GLY A 464 15.96 21.85 -7.38
N TYR A 465 15.44 20.69 -7.77
CA TYR A 465 15.65 20.10 -9.09
C TYR A 465 14.35 20.13 -9.88
N TRP A 466 14.45 20.25 -11.19
CA TRP A 466 13.28 20.38 -12.06
C TRP A 466 12.49 19.06 -12.09
N VAL A 467 11.20 19.10 -11.74
CA VAL A 467 10.39 17.86 -11.57
C VAL A 467 10.28 17.03 -12.85
N ARG A 468 10.38 17.66 -14.03
CA ARG A 468 10.34 16.93 -15.32
C ARG A 468 11.67 16.32 -15.72
N ASP A 469 12.78 16.85 -15.23
CA ASP A 469 14.12 16.33 -15.45
C ASP A 469 14.97 16.62 -14.21
N MET A 470 15.00 15.64 -13.30
CA MET A 470 15.69 15.76 -12.02
C MET A 470 17.22 15.82 -12.17
N GLN A 471 17.78 15.65 -13.38
CA GLN A 471 19.21 15.88 -13.64
C GLN A 471 19.55 17.37 -13.72
N GLN A 472 18.55 18.23 -13.95
CA GLN A 472 18.74 19.67 -14.12
C GLN A 472 18.44 20.42 -12.81
N ARG A 473 19.33 21.35 -12.45
CA ARG A 473 19.14 22.27 -11.33
C ARG A 473 18.08 23.32 -11.70
N CYS A 474 17.20 23.63 -10.76
CA CYS A 474 16.16 24.61 -10.99
C CYS A 474 16.73 26.04 -11.08
N TYR A 475 16.27 26.81 -12.07
CA TYR A 475 16.69 28.19 -12.36
C TYR A 475 18.20 28.37 -12.62
N ASP A 476 18.91 27.31 -12.96
CA ASP A 476 20.32 27.35 -13.33
C ASP A 476 20.54 26.66 -14.69
N GLY A 477 21.66 26.97 -15.33
CA GLY A 477 22.06 26.39 -16.62
C GLY A 477 20.96 26.40 -17.69
N ILE A 478 20.66 25.22 -18.23
CA ILE A 478 19.73 25.03 -19.35
C ILE A 478 18.29 25.37 -18.95
N HIS A 479 17.89 25.09 -17.70
CA HIS A 479 16.53 25.33 -17.21
C HIS A 479 16.18 26.83 -17.28
N HIS A 480 17.08 27.69 -16.83
CA HIS A 480 16.89 29.14 -16.89
C HIS A 480 17.01 29.71 -18.31
N GLN A 481 17.99 29.27 -19.10
CA GLN A 481 18.27 29.91 -20.39
C GLN A 481 17.27 29.52 -21.49
N ILE A 482 16.79 28.28 -21.49
CA ILE A 482 15.96 27.75 -22.58
C ILE A 482 14.52 27.54 -22.11
N TYR A 483 14.35 26.76 -21.03
CA TYR A 483 13.02 26.29 -20.64
C TYR A 483 12.18 27.37 -19.96
N MET A 484 12.77 28.27 -19.18
CA MET A 484 12.04 29.36 -18.53
C MET A 484 11.38 30.34 -19.52
N PRO A 485 12.07 30.88 -20.56
CA PRO A 485 11.42 31.70 -21.58
C PRO A 485 10.29 30.97 -22.33
N ILE A 486 10.48 29.69 -22.65
CA ILE A 486 9.45 28.84 -23.26
C ILE A 486 8.26 28.69 -22.32
N GLY A 487 8.50 28.47 -21.03
CA GLY A 487 7.48 28.43 -20.00
C GLY A 487 6.66 29.73 -19.94
N VAL A 488 7.33 30.88 -19.96
CA VAL A 488 6.66 32.19 -19.88
C VAL A 488 5.80 32.43 -21.11
N ALA A 489 6.36 32.18 -22.30
CA ALA A 489 5.63 32.31 -23.57
C ALA A 489 4.42 31.37 -23.62
N SER A 490 4.58 30.11 -23.21
CA SER A 490 3.48 29.13 -23.18
C SER A 490 2.42 29.45 -22.11
N THR A 491 2.80 30.03 -20.97
CA THR A 491 1.85 30.46 -19.92
C THR A 491 0.97 31.59 -20.42
N VAL A 492 1.56 32.59 -21.08
CA VAL A 492 0.81 33.69 -21.69
C VAL A 492 -0.10 33.17 -22.81
N ALA A 493 0.41 32.28 -23.68
CA ALA A 493 -0.35 31.76 -24.81
C ALA A 493 -1.52 30.85 -24.39
N PHE A 494 -1.28 29.88 -23.51
CA PHE A 494 -2.26 28.85 -23.19
C PHE A 494 -3.06 29.14 -21.92
N CYS A 495 -2.42 29.50 -20.80
CA CYS A 495 -3.12 29.71 -19.53
C CYS A 495 -3.94 31.02 -19.54
N LEU A 496 -3.41 32.10 -20.10
CA LEU A 496 -4.09 33.40 -20.13
C LEU A 496 -4.73 33.69 -21.50
N GLY A 497 -4.07 33.30 -22.58
CA GLY A 497 -4.51 33.56 -23.94
C GLY A 497 -5.81 32.86 -24.30
N LEU A 498 -5.97 31.57 -23.98
CA LEU A 498 -7.18 30.82 -24.33
C LEU A 498 -8.45 31.36 -23.64
N PRO A 499 -8.50 31.59 -22.31
CA PRO A 499 -9.66 32.20 -21.66
C PRO A 499 -9.99 33.59 -22.22
N LEU A 500 -8.96 34.40 -22.50
CA LEU A 500 -9.13 35.73 -23.09
C LEU A 500 -9.69 35.66 -24.52
N ILE A 501 -9.21 34.73 -25.35
CA ILE A 501 -9.73 34.51 -26.70
C ILE A 501 -11.21 34.13 -26.63
N TYR A 502 -11.60 33.18 -25.78
CA TYR A 502 -13.01 32.81 -25.62
C TYR A 502 -13.87 33.98 -25.16
N PHE A 503 -13.38 34.77 -24.19
CA PHE A 503 -14.06 35.98 -23.75
C PHE A 503 -14.24 36.98 -24.90
N LEU A 504 -13.17 37.30 -25.64
CA LEU A 504 -13.19 38.27 -26.73
C LEU A 504 -14.06 37.83 -27.91
N LEU A 505 -14.04 36.53 -28.27
CA LEU A 505 -14.87 35.98 -29.34
C LEU A 505 -16.36 36.17 -29.04
N VAL A 506 -16.81 35.78 -27.85
CA VAL A 506 -18.23 35.93 -27.48
C VAL A 506 -18.57 37.40 -27.25
N TRP A 507 -17.66 38.19 -26.68
CA TRP A 507 -17.86 39.63 -26.47
C TRP A 507 -18.07 40.40 -27.79
N ARG A 508 -17.28 40.08 -28.83
CA ARG A 508 -17.42 40.70 -30.14
C ARG A 508 -18.77 40.34 -30.79
N CYS A 509 -19.27 39.14 -30.56
CA CYS A 509 -20.56 38.67 -31.07
C CYS A 509 -21.76 39.01 -30.16
N ARG A 510 -21.58 39.77 -29.06
CA ARG A 510 -22.61 39.97 -28.02
C ARG A 510 -23.95 40.53 -28.52
N HIS A 511 -23.92 41.37 -29.56
CA HIS A 511 -25.13 41.99 -30.11
C HIS A 511 -25.90 41.06 -31.07
N ASN A 512 -25.25 40.00 -31.60
CA ASN A 512 -25.81 39.09 -32.61
C ASN A 512 -25.88 37.64 -32.12
N LEU A 513 -25.94 37.38 -30.80
CA LEU A 513 -25.92 36.03 -30.21
C LEU A 513 -27.13 35.14 -30.58
N LYS A 514 -28.20 35.74 -31.11
CA LYS A 514 -29.42 35.03 -31.57
C LYS A 514 -29.35 34.61 -33.04
N ASP A 515 -28.33 35.04 -33.78
CA ASP A 515 -28.15 34.65 -35.18
C ASP A 515 -27.74 33.18 -35.27
N VAL A 516 -28.41 32.43 -36.16
CA VAL A 516 -28.18 31.00 -36.42
C VAL A 516 -26.71 30.75 -36.81
N SER A 517 -26.14 31.63 -37.62
CA SER A 517 -24.74 31.51 -38.07
C SER A 517 -23.73 31.64 -36.93
N VAL A 518 -24.03 32.46 -35.92
CA VAL A 518 -23.17 32.67 -34.73
C VAL A 518 -23.35 31.51 -33.75
N GLN A 519 -24.57 31.00 -33.59
CA GLN A 519 -24.87 29.84 -32.75
C GLN A 519 -24.19 28.57 -33.24
N ILE A 520 -24.10 28.34 -34.54
CA ILE A 520 -23.40 27.16 -35.07
C ILE A 520 -21.89 27.23 -34.77
N LYS A 521 -21.28 28.41 -34.87
CA LYS A 521 -19.82 28.57 -34.70
C LYS A 521 -19.37 28.63 -33.25
N TYR A 522 -20.10 29.39 -32.42
CA TYR A 522 -19.70 29.70 -31.05
C TYR A 522 -20.69 29.24 -30.01
N GLY A 523 -21.80 28.59 -30.41
CA GLY A 523 -22.87 28.21 -29.50
C GLY A 523 -22.41 27.29 -28.36
N PHE A 524 -21.42 26.44 -28.61
CA PHE A 524 -20.76 25.64 -27.58
C PHE A 524 -20.29 26.48 -26.37
N LEU A 525 -19.82 27.71 -26.61
CA LEU A 525 -19.29 28.59 -25.56
C LEU A 525 -20.36 29.35 -24.77
N TYR A 526 -21.59 29.53 -25.28
CA TYR A 526 -22.57 30.42 -24.64
C TYR A 526 -24.02 29.92 -24.57
N VAL A 527 -24.44 28.94 -25.38
CA VAL A 527 -25.86 28.52 -25.49
C VAL A 527 -26.37 27.93 -24.17
N GLN A 528 -25.50 27.25 -23.42
CA GLN A 528 -25.83 26.63 -22.13
C GLN A 528 -26.00 27.63 -20.97
N TYR A 529 -25.58 28.90 -21.15
CA TYR A 529 -25.64 29.94 -20.11
C TYR A 529 -26.74 30.96 -20.34
N LYS A 530 -27.26 31.53 -19.25
CA LYS A 530 -28.23 32.62 -19.27
C LYS A 530 -27.65 33.83 -20.03
N PRO A 531 -28.47 34.62 -20.75
CA PRO A 531 -27.97 35.77 -21.52
C PRO A 531 -27.14 36.78 -20.72
N ARG A 532 -27.35 36.89 -19.40
CA ARG A 532 -26.56 37.73 -18.49
C ARG A 532 -25.11 37.24 -18.31
N PHE A 533 -24.87 35.93 -18.46
CA PHE A 533 -23.60 35.25 -18.22
C PHE A 533 -23.05 34.61 -19.50
N PHE A 534 -23.19 35.28 -20.65
CA PHE A 534 -22.74 34.74 -21.95
C PHE A 534 -21.23 34.44 -22.01
N TRP A 535 -20.43 35.06 -21.14
CA TRP A 535 -18.97 34.93 -21.06
C TRP A 535 -18.51 33.86 -20.06
N TRP A 536 -19.43 33.09 -19.47
CA TRP A 536 -19.14 32.14 -18.39
C TRP A 536 -18.18 31.01 -18.80
N ALA A 537 -18.13 30.64 -20.08
CA ALA A 537 -17.13 29.68 -20.57
C ALA A 537 -15.68 30.12 -20.29
N ALA A 538 -15.39 31.43 -20.31
CA ALA A 538 -14.08 31.94 -19.93
C ALA A 538 -13.83 31.82 -18.41
N VAL A 539 -14.86 32.01 -17.58
CA VAL A 539 -14.78 31.83 -16.12
C VAL A 539 -14.47 30.39 -15.76
N LEU A 540 -15.13 29.42 -16.41
CA LEU A 540 -14.85 28.00 -16.20
C LEU A 540 -13.40 27.64 -16.50
N GLN A 541 -12.79 28.25 -17.51
CA GLN A 541 -11.38 28.03 -17.81
C GLN A 541 -10.45 28.66 -16.78
N VAL A 542 -10.81 29.82 -16.22
CA VAL A 542 -10.07 30.42 -15.09
C VAL A 542 -10.20 29.57 -13.82
N GLN A 543 -11.39 29.03 -13.52
CA GLN A 543 -11.62 28.13 -12.39
C GLN A 543 -10.83 26.82 -12.53
N THR A 544 -10.76 26.29 -13.76
CA THR A 544 -9.95 25.11 -14.11
C THR A 544 -8.46 25.40 -13.95
N LEU A 545 -7.99 26.59 -14.38
CA LEU A 545 -6.61 27.02 -14.19
C LEU A 545 -6.22 27.06 -12.72
N ALA A 546 -7.10 27.55 -11.84
CA ALA A 546 -6.87 27.57 -10.40
C ALA A 546 -6.65 26.15 -9.84
N LEU A 547 -7.48 25.18 -10.24
CA LEU A 547 -7.33 23.77 -9.84
C LEU A 547 -6.00 23.17 -10.32
N VAL A 548 -5.67 23.35 -11.60
CA VAL A 548 -4.43 22.83 -12.20
C VAL A 548 -3.19 23.48 -11.58
N THR A 549 -3.28 24.76 -11.20
CA THR A 549 -2.20 25.48 -10.50
C THR A 549 -1.91 24.84 -9.15
N VAL A 550 -2.94 24.59 -8.33
CA VAL A 550 -2.77 23.88 -7.05
C VAL A 550 -2.24 22.47 -7.26
N GLN A 551 -2.71 21.74 -8.28
CA GLN A 551 -2.25 20.38 -8.55
C GLN A 551 -0.78 20.33 -8.99
N THR A 552 -0.31 21.30 -9.77
CA THR A 552 1.06 21.34 -10.31
C THR A 552 2.07 21.78 -9.25
N PHE A 553 1.81 22.89 -8.56
CA PHE A 553 2.68 23.38 -7.50
C PHE A 553 2.50 22.63 -6.19
N GLY A 554 1.36 21.98 -5.95
CA GLY A 554 1.12 21.16 -4.77
C GLY A 554 2.14 20.04 -4.58
N ARG A 555 2.71 19.51 -5.68
CA ARG A 555 3.76 18.49 -5.67
C ARG A 555 5.04 18.94 -4.97
N THR A 556 5.25 20.25 -4.81
CA THR A 556 6.43 20.83 -4.16
C THR A 556 6.15 21.22 -2.71
N VAL A 557 4.94 20.98 -2.21
CA VAL A 557 4.49 21.34 -0.86
C VAL A 557 4.13 20.07 -0.09
N VAL A 558 4.13 20.14 1.23
CA VAL A 558 3.61 19.07 2.10
C VAL A 558 2.16 18.74 1.70
N VAL A 559 1.85 17.45 1.62
CA VAL A 559 0.57 16.91 1.13
C VAL A 559 -0.64 17.55 1.83
N LEU A 560 -0.56 17.79 3.14
CA LEU A 560 -1.62 18.44 3.92
C LEU A 560 -1.93 19.86 3.38
N LYS A 561 -0.91 20.68 3.15
CA LYS A 561 -1.07 22.06 2.63
C LYS A 561 -1.63 22.05 1.21
N GLN A 562 -1.19 21.11 0.37
CA GLN A 562 -1.74 20.93 -0.97
C GLN A 562 -3.24 20.60 -0.93
N ALA A 563 -3.65 19.66 -0.08
CA ALA A 563 -5.04 19.24 0.03
C ALA A 563 -5.94 20.37 0.59
N MET A 564 -5.46 21.15 1.56
CA MET A 564 -6.17 22.34 2.05
C MET A 564 -6.34 23.42 0.96
N LEU A 565 -5.29 23.72 0.19
CA LEU A 565 -5.37 24.67 -0.93
C LEU A 565 -6.35 24.20 -2.01
N LEU A 566 -6.37 22.90 -2.31
CA LEU A 566 -7.31 22.32 -3.27
C LEU A 566 -8.75 22.45 -2.78
N LEU A 567 -9.00 22.21 -1.49
CA LEU A 567 -10.31 22.37 -0.88
C LEU A 567 -10.80 23.81 -0.94
N ILE A 568 -9.93 24.80 -0.65
CA ILE A 568 -10.27 26.23 -0.77
C ILE A 568 -10.68 26.56 -2.21
N VAL A 569 -9.94 26.10 -3.22
CA VAL A 569 -10.29 26.35 -4.63
C VAL A 569 -11.60 25.68 -5.02
N LEU A 570 -11.86 24.45 -4.56
CA LEU A 570 -13.13 23.77 -4.85
C LEU A 570 -14.34 24.48 -4.22
N ILE A 571 -14.22 24.92 -2.96
CA ILE A 571 -15.29 25.64 -2.24
C ILE A 571 -15.54 27.01 -2.89
N THR A 572 -14.48 27.76 -3.22
CA THR A 572 -14.62 29.07 -3.88
C THR A 572 -15.24 28.93 -5.27
N ASN A 573 -14.85 27.92 -6.06
CA ASN A 573 -15.45 27.63 -7.35
C ASN A 573 -16.95 27.29 -7.21
N ALA A 574 -17.31 26.41 -6.27
CA ALA A 574 -18.70 26.07 -5.99
C ALA A 574 -19.53 27.31 -5.58
N ALA A 575 -18.98 28.15 -4.69
CA ALA A 575 -19.63 29.36 -4.21
C ALA A 575 -19.86 30.37 -5.36
N ILE A 576 -18.87 30.59 -6.22
CA ILE A 576 -18.99 31.47 -7.39
C ILE A 576 -20.07 30.96 -8.35
N THR A 577 -20.06 29.66 -8.66
CA THR A 577 -21.04 29.06 -9.58
C THR A 577 -22.46 29.12 -9.01
N MET A 578 -22.65 28.87 -7.71
CA MET A 578 -23.98 28.98 -7.08
C MET A 578 -24.46 30.43 -6.96
N ALA A 579 -23.60 31.36 -6.54
CA ALA A 579 -23.96 32.77 -6.41
C ALA A 579 -24.34 33.39 -7.76
N CYS A 580 -23.67 33.00 -8.84
CA CYS A 580 -23.93 33.53 -10.17
C CYS A 580 -25.08 32.80 -10.89
N SER A 581 -25.37 31.53 -10.56
CA SER A 581 -26.42 30.72 -11.21
C SER A 581 -26.42 30.85 -12.75
N PRO A 582 -25.27 30.57 -13.41
CA PRO A 582 -25.03 30.97 -14.81
C PRO A 582 -25.75 30.09 -15.83
N LEU A 583 -26.02 28.82 -15.50
CA LEU A 583 -26.63 27.83 -16.40
C LEU A 583 -28.13 28.09 -16.61
N ARG A 584 -28.63 27.77 -17.81
CA ARG A 584 -30.07 27.90 -18.15
C ARG A 584 -30.91 26.80 -17.50
N PHE A 585 -30.40 25.57 -17.50
CA PHE A 585 -31.12 24.39 -17.01
C PHE A 585 -30.79 24.13 -15.54
N PRO A 586 -31.80 24.14 -14.63
CA PRO A 586 -31.58 23.90 -13.21
C PRO A 586 -30.96 22.53 -12.89
N LEU A 587 -31.31 21.49 -13.66
CA LEU A 587 -30.77 20.14 -13.45
C LEU A 587 -29.26 20.07 -13.69
N ILE A 588 -28.74 20.73 -14.73
CA ILE A 588 -27.30 20.77 -15.02
C ILE A 588 -26.56 21.54 -13.91
N MET A 589 -27.18 22.61 -13.38
CA MET A 589 -26.64 23.37 -12.26
C MET A 589 -26.56 22.55 -10.98
N MET A 590 -27.57 21.71 -10.72
CA MET A 590 -27.58 20.78 -9.60
C MET A 590 -26.49 19.70 -9.74
N LEU A 591 -26.30 19.16 -10.94
CA LEU A 591 -25.22 18.19 -11.20
C LEU A 591 -23.83 18.80 -11.00
N GLU A 592 -23.61 20.04 -11.46
CA GLU A 592 -22.33 20.75 -11.27
C GLU A 592 -22.06 21.01 -9.77
N PHE A 593 -23.10 21.40 -9.02
CA PHE A 593 -23.02 21.53 -7.57
C PHE A 593 -22.68 20.20 -6.89
N LEU A 594 -23.43 19.14 -7.20
CA LEU A 594 -23.24 17.83 -6.60
C LEU A 594 -21.85 17.26 -6.90
N SER A 595 -21.37 17.43 -8.14
CA SER A 595 -20.01 17.04 -8.53
C SER A 595 -18.95 17.77 -7.70
N SER A 596 -19.07 19.09 -7.55
CA SER A 596 -18.13 19.87 -6.73
C SER A 596 -18.22 19.53 -5.23
N ALA A 597 -19.42 19.22 -4.73
CA ALA A 597 -19.65 18.81 -3.36
C ALA A 597 -19.03 17.43 -3.07
N VAL A 598 -19.22 16.47 -3.99
CA VAL A 598 -18.58 15.14 -3.91
C VAL A 598 -17.07 15.27 -3.93
N LEU A 599 -16.49 16.05 -4.85
CA LEU A 599 -15.04 16.28 -4.90
C LEU A 599 -14.51 16.94 -3.62
N SER A 600 -15.22 17.92 -3.07
CA SER A 600 -14.85 18.58 -1.80
C SER A 600 -14.93 17.60 -0.63
N LEU A 601 -15.95 16.74 -0.60
CA LEU A 601 -16.10 15.69 0.39
C LEU A 601 -14.97 14.66 0.27
N THR A 602 -14.62 14.23 -0.95
CA THR A 602 -13.49 13.31 -1.17
C THR A 602 -12.18 13.91 -0.66
N VAL A 603 -11.91 15.19 -0.91
CA VAL A 603 -10.70 15.86 -0.39
C VAL A 603 -10.76 16.00 1.14
N THR A 604 -11.92 16.31 1.70
CA THR A 604 -12.11 16.39 3.17
C THR A 604 -11.89 15.03 3.83
N LEU A 605 -12.44 13.95 3.27
CA LEU A 605 -12.18 12.59 3.73
C LEU A 605 -10.69 12.24 3.59
N SER A 606 -10.05 12.62 2.48
CA SER A 606 -8.61 12.43 2.27
C SER A 606 -7.77 13.17 3.33
N LEU A 607 -8.18 14.37 3.74
CA LEU A 607 -7.54 15.12 4.81
C LEU A 607 -7.65 14.42 6.17
N THR A 608 -8.78 13.78 6.47
CA THR A 608 -8.92 13.00 7.72
C THR A 608 -7.95 11.81 7.78
N PHE A 609 -7.57 11.24 6.63
CA PHE A 609 -6.53 10.21 6.56
C PHE A 609 -5.10 10.78 6.74
N LEU A 610 -4.85 12.04 6.33
CA LEU A 610 -3.54 12.69 6.41
C LEU A 610 -3.23 13.29 7.79
N GLU A 611 -4.24 13.82 8.49
CA GLU A 611 -4.05 14.48 9.78
C GLU A 611 -3.65 13.49 10.89
N GLY A 612 -4.15 12.25 10.81
CA GLY A 612 -3.68 11.13 11.65
C GLY A 612 -2.20 10.79 11.47
N SER A 613 -1.55 11.29 10.40
CA SER A 613 -0.11 11.18 10.15
C SER A 613 0.71 12.37 10.64
N SER A 614 0.07 13.46 11.08
CA SER A 614 0.74 14.73 11.46
C SER A 614 0.76 14.99 12.97
N SER A 615 -0.10 14.32 13.74
CA SER A 615 -0.03 14.27 15.21
C SER A 615 1.14 13.43 15.73
N SER A 616 1.93 12.80 14.85
CA SER A 616 3.13 12.01 15.16
C SER A 616 4.46 12.80 15.07
N LEU A 617 4.42 14.13 15.00
CA LEU A 617 5.61 14.99 15.04
C LEU A 617 5.72 15.69 16.40
N PRO A 618 6.73 15.36 17.25
CA PRO A 618 6.98 16.12 18.46
C PRO A 618 7.36 17.55 18.08
N SER A 619 6.62 18.51 18.61
CA SER A 619 6.91 19.93 18.53
C SER A 619 8.30 20.19 19.12
N SER A 620 9.20 20.73 18.30
CA SER A 620 10.56 21.09 18.71
C SER A 620 10.51 22.13 19.83
N THR A 621 10.71 21.71 21.07
CA THR A 621 10.97 22.59 22.20
C THR A 621 12.35 23.22 22.04
N ALA A 622 12.37 24.53 21.87
CA ALA A 622 13.58 25.34 21.87
C ALA A 622 14.31 25.18 23.21
N VAL A 623 15.51 24.60 23.17
CA VAL A 623 16.42 24.50 24.31
C VAL A 623 16.99 25.89 24.60
N SER A 624 16.42 26.58 25.58
CA SER A 624 17.06 27.71 26.25
C SER A 624 18.13 27.17 27.19
N GLY A 625 19.40 27.44 26.86
CA GLY A 625 20.55 27.06 27.68
C GLY A 625 20.56 27.75 29.05
N HIS A 626 20.74 26.97 30.10
CA HIS A 626 21.27 27.43 31.38
C HIS A 626 22.43 26.53 31.78
N MET A 627 23.64 27.09 31.76
CA MET A 627 24.82 26.53 32.42
C MET A 627 24.76 26.91 33.91
N PRO A 628 25.12 26.01 34.84
CA PRO A 628 25.71 26.40 36.09
C PRO A 628 27.23 26.16 36.09
N VAL A 629 27.91 27.11 36.73
CA VAL A 629 29.33 27.15 37.10
C VAL A 629 29.71 25.97 37.99
#